data_AF-A0A955R8H8-F1
#
_entry.id   AF-A0A955R8H8-F1
#
_cell.length_a   1.000
_cell.length_b   1.000
_cell.length_c   1.000
_cell.angle_alpha   90.00
_cell.angle_beta   90.00
_cell.angle_gamma   90.00
#
_symmetry.space_group_name_H-M   'P 1'
#
loop_
_entity.id
_entity.type
_entity.pdbx_description
1 polymer ?
#
loop_
_entity_poly.entity_id
_entity_poly.type
_entity_poly.pdbx_seq_one_letter_code
_entity_poly.pdbx_strand_id
1 'polypeptide(L)'
;MWLVGWLACTPSPTDVVDRPTSTSDTGSTPTTPTAETGTPPEPCERPPVVAGDLHSAEAMALCEAHEDLSLSGNLHLDGGGVVDLPCLCDLGGNLVIGDVSSVGLPRLRGTAGQILVDASPALTVLELPALTQVGRNLAVLDAPALTRLSAPALAHIASDLRLERSPLLSTIELTALDRVGDTISLSDLPALTTLDGLSALRDVEWGLYVNGTGLVVASLPGLERMGGPLALVGNASLERVEGFPRSREIAELRVNDAPHLTSIGGFAPDTWLWDLRLKDDPLLSALDLPAQTDIVGVVELEHVPLLASAPHVSAVTDIFNVRLVDTGLVDLDDFEALERVLSNLVIVDNAQLPTLKAVALAVRVDVGGTTTVRGNGP
;
A
#
# COMPACT_ATOMS: atom_id res chain seq x y z
N MET A 1 19.47 4.37 46.28
CA MET A 1 19.83 4.25 47.71
C MET A 1 18.80 3.32 48.33
N TRP A 2 19.19 2.25 49.05
CA TRP A 2 18.34 1.08 49.43
C TRP A 2 17.97 0.19 48.19
N LEU A 3 18.03 -1.16 48.12
CA LEU A 3 18.18 -2.34 49.04
C LEU A 3 16.97 -2.55 50.00
N VAL A 4 16.32 -3.72 50.25
CA VAL A 4 16.48 -5.19 50.00
C VAL A 4 15.03 -5.78 49.85
N GLY A 5 14.67 -6.96 49.31
CA GLY A 5 15.35 -8.14 48.71
C GLY A 5 14.96 -9.49 49.39
N TRP A 6 15.15 -10.64 48.70
CA TRP A 6 14.97 -12.05 49.18
C TRP A 6 13.49 -12.50 49.39
N LEU A 7 13.07 -13.78 49.46
CA LEU A 7 13.72 -15.14 49.49
C LEU A 7 12.74 -16.20 48.89
N ALA A 8 13.11 -17.50 48.83
CA ALA A 8 12.32 -18.62 48.31
C ALA A 8 12.29 -19.85 49.25
N CYS A 9 11.36 -20.81 49.08
CA CYS A 9 11.52 -22.19 49.57
C CYS A 9 10.54 -23.24 48.98
N THR A 10 10.93 -24.52 49.06
CA THR A 10 10.20 -25.79 48.76
C THR A 10 9.84 -26.51 50.10
N PRO A 11 9.31 -27.77 50.24
CA PRO A 11 9.16 -28.91 49.30
C PRO A 11 7.86 -29.80 49.44
N SER A 12 7.96 -31.08 49.02
CA SER A 12 6.98 -32.20 48.90
C SER A 12 6.88 -33.10 50.19
N PRO A 13 6.38 -34.38 50.24
CA PRO A 13 5.78 -35.31 49.23
C PRO A 13 4.59 -36.25 49.70
N THR A 14 4.27 -37.30 48.89
CA THR A 14 3.57 -38.61 49.20
C THR A 14 2.08 -38.58 49.62
N ASP A 15 1.22 -39.56 49.28
CA ASP A 15 1.27 -41.03 49.52
C ASP A 15 0.52 -41.94 48.50
N VAL A 16 0.59 -43.28 48.67
CA VAL A 16 0.03 -44.33 47.76
C VAL A 16 -0.60 -45.52 48.53
N VAL A 17 -1.77 -46.04 48.10
CA VAL A 17 -2.38 -47.32 48.55
C VAL A 17 -3.12 -48.04 47.37
N ASP A 18 -3.51 -49.31 47.55
CA ASP A 18 -3.58 -50.36 46.52
C ASP A 18 -4.96 -50.83 45.97
N ARG A 19 -4.85 -51.76 44.99
CA ARG A 19 -5.82 -52.64 44.25
C ARG A 19 -6.84 -53.47 45.12
N PRO A 20 -7.86 -54.23 44.58
CA PRO A 20 -7.75 -55.14 43.40
C PRO A 20 -8.98 -55.58 42.52
N THR A 21 -8.66 -56.12 41.33
CA THR A 21 -9.26 -57.23 40.52
C THR A 21 -10.78 -57.46 40.33
N SER A 22 -11.23 -57.44 39.06
CA SER A 22 -12.21 -58.36 38.39
C SER A 22 -12.56 -57.81 36.98
N THR A 23 -12.95 -58.54 35.91
CA THR A 23 -12.79 -59.97 35.47
C THR A 23 -12.86 -60.06 33.92
N SER A 24 -12.87 -61.26 33.32
CA SER A 24 -12.96 -61.54 31.86
C SER A 24 -14.33 -61.27 31.20
N ASP A 25 -14.32 -60.93 29.90
CA ASP A 25 -15.28 -61.51 28.93
C ASP A 25 -14.68 -61.55 27.50
N THR A 26 -15.25 -62.36 26.60
CA THR A 26 -14.80 -62.59 25.22
C THR A 26 -15.94 -62.40 24.22
N GLY A 27 -15.92 -61.30 23.46
CA GLY A 27 -16.94 -60.99 22.44
C GLY A 27 -16.33 -60.60 21.10
N SER A 28 -16.35 -61.52 20.12
CA SER A 28 -15.98 -61.21 18.73
C SER A 28 -17.17 -60.59 18.00
N THR A 29 -17.04 -59.35 17.52
CA THR A 29 -18.03 -58.69 16.65
C THR A 29 -17.45 -58.53 15.24
N PRO A 30 -18.20 -58.83 14.18
CA PRO A 30 -17.76 -58.60 12.81
C PRO A 30 -17.91 -57.11 12.46
N THR A 31 -16.79 -56.46 12.10
CA THR A 31 -16.79 -55.08 11.60
C THR A 31 -17.30 -55.01 10.16
N THR A 32 -18.62 -54.94 10.00
CA THR A 32 -19.24 -54.50 8.75
C THR A 32 -18.80 -53.05 8.47
N PRO A 33 -18.23 -52.72 7.29
CA PRO A 33 -17.89 -51.34 6.98
C PRO A 33 -19.16 -50.53 6.80
N THR A 34 -19.38 -49.56 7.69
CA THR A 34 -20.38 -48.50 7.48
C THR A 34 -19.92 -47.62 6.34
N ALA A 35 -20.62 -47.67 5.21
CA ALA A 35 -20.40 -46.73 4.12
C ALA A 35 -20.77 -45.32 4.61
N GLU A 36 -19.82 -44.39 4.54
CA GLU A 36 -20.06 -42.98 4.86
C GLU A 36 -20.94 -42.36 3.78
N THR A 37 -22.24 -42.26 4.05
CA THR A 37 -23.18 -41.48 3.23
C THR A 37 -23.03 -39.98 3.55
N GLY A 38 -21.83 -39.45 3.30
CA GLY A 38 -21.62 -38.01 3.21
C GLY A 38 -22.32 -37.45 1.98
N THR A 39 -22.75 -36.19 2.04
CA THR A 39 -22.94 -35.39 0.83
C THR A 39 -21.61 -35.32 0.07
N PRO A 40 -21.62 -35.21 -1.28
CA PRO A 40 -20.42 -34.86 -2.02
C PRO A 40 -19.79 -33.57 -1.44
N PRO A 41 -18.46 -33.45 -1.43
CA PRO A 41 -17.80 -32.19 -1.06
C PRO A 41 -18.27 -31.08 -1.99
N GLU A 42 -18.36 -29.85 -1.50
CA GLU A 42 -18.68 -28.71 -2.37
C GLU A 42 -17.52 -28.42 -3.34
N PRO A 43 -17.78 -27.86 -4.54
CA PRO A 43 -16.71 -27.56 -5.49
C PRO A 43 -15.62 -26.69 -4.88
N CYS A 44 -14.36 -27.05 -5.14
CA CYS A 44 -13.18 -26.50 -4.50
C CYS A 44 -13.05 -26.76 -2.98
N GLU A 45 -13.85 -27.60 -2.32
CA GLU A 45 -13.57 -28.01 -0.93
C GLU A 45 -12.31 -28.89 -0.88
N ARG A 46 -12.19 -29.86 -1.81
CA ARG A 46 -11.05 -30.78 -1.94
C ARG A 46 -10.73 -31.08 -3.41
N PRO A 47 -10.36 -30.08 -4.19
CA PRO A 47 -10.15 -30.23 -5.63
C PRO A 47 -8.99 -31.19 -5.93
N PRO A 48 -9.05 -31.93 -7.06
CA PRO A 48 -7.92 -32.71 -7.54
C PRO A 48 -6.73 -31.80 -7.85
N VAL A 49 -5.54 -32.18 -7.39
CA VAL A 49 -4.30 -31.42 -7.63
C VAL A 49 -3.64 -31.90 -8.92
N VAL A 50 -3.59 -31.03 -9.92
CA VAL A 50 -2.78 -31.21 -11.13
C VAL A 50 -1.35 -30.71 -10.82
N ALA A 51 -0.33 -31.41 -11.33
CA ALA A 51 1.07 -31.11 -11.06
C ALA A 51 1.82 -30.72 -12.34
N GLY A 52 2.70 -29.71 -12.21
CA GLY A 52 3.43 -29.09 -13.32
C GLY A 52 2.88 -27.70 -13.66
N ASP A 53 3.46 -27.11 -14.69
CA ASP A 53 3.04 -25.82 -15.27
C ASP A 53 2.14 -26.08 -16.49
N LEU A 54 1.19 -25.18 -16.78
CA LEU A 54 0.24 -25.31 -17.90
C LEU A 54 0.14 -24.03 -18.74
N HIS A 55 -0.14 -24.21 -20.04
CA HIS A 55 -0.61 -23.13 -20.94
C HIS A 55 -2.13 -23.15 -21.16
N SER A 56 -2.69 -22.07 -21.72
CA SER A 56 -4.13 -21.88 -22.01
C SER A 56 -4.87 -23.14 -22.46
N ALA A 57 -4.40 -23.78 -23.54
CA ALA A 57 -5.09 -24.91 -24.16
C ALA A 57 -5.12 -26.17 -23.28
N GLU A 58 -4.09 -26.37 -22.45
CA GLU A 58 -3.98 -27.52 -21.55
C GLU A 58 -4.87 -27.32 -20.32
N ALA A 59 -4.89 -26.11 -19.76
CA ALA A 59 -5.77 -25.73 -18.66
C ALA A 59 -7.26 -25.78 -19.07
N MET A 60 -7.60 -25.30 -20.27
CA MET A 60 -8.97 -25.38 -20.78
C MET A 60 -9.43 -26.83 -20.99
N ALA A 61 -8.59 -27.69 -21.58
CA ALA A 61 -8.89 -29.12 -21.75
C ALA A 61 -9.06 -29.86 -20.41
N LEU A 62 -8.40 -29.40 -19.33
CA LEU A 62 -8.63 -29.92 -17.99
C LEU A 62 -9.96 -29.43 -17.39
N CYS A 63 -10.38 -28.18 -17.61
CA CYS A 63 -11.71 -27.73 -17.20
C CYS A 63 -12.87 -28.34 -18.01
N GLU A 64 -12.62 -28.93 -19.20
CA GLU A 64 -13.60 -29.79 -19.88
C GLU A 64 -13.77 -31.16 -19.18
N ALA A 65 -12.77 -31.62 -18.43
CA ALA A 65 -12.72 -32.93 -17.79
C ALA A 65 -13.00 -32.92 -16.27
N HIS A 66 -12.89 -31.75 -15.62
CA HIS A 66 -12.98 -31.59 -14.18
C HIS A 66 -13.92 -30.43 -13.79
N GLU A 67 -14.85 -30.68 -12.85
CA GLU A 67 -15.67 -29.59 -12.29
C GLU A 67 -14.82 -28.63 -11.46
N ASP A 68 -13.85 -29.15 -10.71
CA ASP A 68 -12.90 -28.38 -9.90
C ASP A 68 -11.47 -28.93 -10.03
N LEU A 69 -10.46 -28.08 -9.94
CA LEU A 69 -9.04 -28.48 -9.82
C LEU A 69 -8.20 -27.37 -9.17
N SER A 70 -7.08 -27.75 -8.57
CA SER A 70 -6.01 -26.82 -8.19
C SER A 70 -4.71 -27.22 -8.87
N LEU A 71 -3.93 -26.25 -9.35
CA LEU A 71 -2.68 -26.50 -10.08
C LEU A 71 -1.48 -26.21 -9.17
N SER A 72 -0.53 -27.13 -9.05
CA SER A 72 0.61 -26.93 -8.14
C SER A 72 1.74 -26.06 -8.71
N GLY A 73 1.83 -25.92 -10.04
CA GLY A 73 2.82 -25.09 -10.72
C GLY A 73 2.25 -23.76 -11.23
N ASN A 74 2.89 -23.22 -12.26
CA ASN A 74 2.50 -21.95 -12.91
C ASN A 74 1.40 -22.15 -13.97
N LEU A 75 0.66 -21.08 -14.25
CA LEU A 75 -0.34 -21.03 -15.32
C LEU A 75 -0.05 -19.83 -16.23
N HIS A 76 0.19 -20.09 -17.52
CA HIS A 76 0.40 -19.05 -18.54
C HIS A 76 -0.79 -18.98 -19.50
N LEU A 77 -1.45 -17.81 -19.56
CA LEU A 77 -2.62 -17.58 -20.39
C LEU A 77 -2.25 -16.71 -21.60
N ASP A 78 -2.15 -17.34 -22.76
CA ASP A 78 -1.78 -16.78 -24.06
C ASP A 78 -2.80 -17.18 -25.16
N GLY A 79 -2.61 -16.66 -26.38
CA GLY A 79 -3.27 -17.13 -27.61
C GLY A 79 -4.19 -16.12 -28.32
N GLY A 80 -4.29 -14.87 -27.84
CA GLY A 80 -5.06 -13.78 -28.45
C GLY A 80 -6.59 -13.95 -28.38
N GLY A 81 -7.06 -14.91 -27.58
CA GLY A 81 -8.47 -15.32 -27.51
C GLY A 81 -9.12 -15.15 -26.13
N VAL A 82 -10.30 -15.75 -25.99
CA VAL A 82 -11.00 -15.91 -24.70
C VAL A 82 -10.48 -17.17 -24.03
N VAL A 83 -10.04 -17.06 -22.79
CA VAL A 83 -9.67 -18.19 -21.93
C VAL A 83 -10.63 -18.22 -20.75
N ASP A 84 -11.42 -19.30 -20.63
CA ASP A 84 -12.35 -19.50 -19.51
C ASP A 84 -11.97 -20.78 -18.75
N LEU A 85 -11.72 -20.64 -17.45
CA LEU A 85 -11.25 -21.69 -16.56
C LEU A 85 -12.16 -21.78 -15.32
N PRO A 86 -13.45 -22.13 -15.49
CA PRO A 86 -14.43 -22.13 -14.41
C PRO A 86 -14.16 -23.19 -13.34
N CYS A 87 -13.25 -24.13 -13.61
CA CYS A 87 -12.85 -25.18 -12.69
C CYS A 87 -11.69 -24.80 -11.74
N LEU A 88 -10.91 -23.75 -12.04
CA LEU A 88 -9.67 -23.48 -11.30
C LEU A 88 -9.95 -22.87 -9.92
N CYS A 89 -9.52 -23.57 -8.87
CA CYS A 89 -9.71 -23.19 -7.47
C CYS A 89 -8.51 -22.47 -6.87
N ASP A 90 -7.31 -23.05 -6.97
CA ASP A 90 -6.08 -22.51 -6.38
C ASP A 90 -4.87 -22.76 -7.29
N LEU A 91 -3.85 -21.92 -7.15
CA LEU A 91 -2.61 -21.99 -7.91
C LEU A 91 -1.37 -21.95 -6.99
N GLY A 92 -0.55 -23.01 -7.04
CA GLY A 92 0.68 -23.13 -6.25
C GLY A 92 1.87 -22.33 -6.81
N GLY A 93 1.85 -21.99 -8.10
CA GLY A 93 2.80 -21.11 -8.74
C GLY A 93 2.23 -19.72 -9.07
N ASN A 94 2.75 -19.13 -10.14
CA ASN A 94 2.36 -17.81 -10.63
C ASN A 94 1.28 -17.92 -11.71
N LEU A 95 0.32 -16.99 -11.70
CA LEU A 95 -0.58 -16.75 -12.83
C LEU A 95 0.04 -15.67 -13.71
N VAL A 96 0.26 -15.96 -14.98
CA VAL A 96 0.75 -15.00 -15.98
C VAL A 96 -0.27 -14.89 -17.10
N ILE A 97 -0.77 -13.71 -17.35
CA ILE A 97 -1.76 -13.38 -18.39
C ILE A 97 -1.05 -12.53 -19.44
N GLY A 98 -0.88 -13.09 -20.64
CA GLY A 98 -0.23 -12.46 -21.79
C GLY A 98 -1.24 -11.86 -22.77
N ASP A 99 -1.01 -12.07 -24.06
CA ASP A 99 -1.95 -11.70 -25.12
C ASP A 99 -3.21 -12.59 -25.08
N VAL A 100 -4.28 -12.06 -24.49
CA VAL A 100 -5.64 -12.63 -24.46
C VAL A 100 -6.66 -11.49 -24.49
N SER A 101 -7.88 -11.76 -24.97
CA SER A 101 -8.97 -10.78 -25.03
C SER A 101 -9.91 -10.82 -23.83
N SER A 102 -9.96 -11.94 -23.10
CA SER A 102 -10.80 -12.12 -21.90
C SER A 102 -10.30 -13.31 -21.08
N VAL A 103 -10.38 -13.20 -19.75
CA VAL A 103 -10.02 -14.27 -18.81
C VAL A 103 -11.17 -14.53 -17.83
N GLY A 104 -11.70 -15.75 -17.83
CA GLY A 104 -12.68 -16.24 -16.86
C GLY A 104 -12.01 -17.07 -15.76
N LEU A 105 -11.97 -16.55 -14.54
CA LEU A 105 -11.42 -17.23 -13.36
C LEU A 105 -12.39 -17.15 -12.14
N PRO A 106 -13.67 -17.54 -12.30
CA PRO A 106 -14.72 -17.25 -11.31
C PRO A 106 -14.56 -18.00 -9.98
N ARG A 107 -13.78 -19.09 -9.94
CA ARG A 107 -13.53 -19.90 -8.74
C ARG A 107 -12.13 -19.74 -8.13
N LEU A 108 -11.23 -18.95 -8.75
CA LEU A 108 -9.85 -18.82 -8.28
C LEU A 108 -9.80 -18.06 -6.94
N ARG A 109 -9.49 -18.77 -5.86
CA ARG A 109 -9.41 -18.26 -4.48
C ARG A 109 -8.07 -17.66 -4.14
N GLY A 110 -6.98 -18.20 -4.69
CA GLY A 110 -5.66 -17.70 -4.38
C GLY A 110 -4.56 -18.20 -5.29
N THR A 111 -3.47 -17.43 -5.33
CA THR A 111 -2.19 -17.85 -5.90
C THR A 111 -1.13 -17.80 -4.80
N ALA A 112 -0.23 -18.78 -4.74
CA ALA A 112 0.92 -18.75 -3.84
C ALA A 112 2.14 -18.02 -4.46
N GLY A 113 2.16 -17.90 -5.79
CA GLY A 113 3.06 -17.01 -6.51
C GLY A 113 2.48 -15.60 -6.69
N GLN A 114 2.86 -14.95 -7.79
CA GLN A 114 2.30 -13.66 -8.23
C GLN A 114 1.16 -13.85 -9.23
N ILE A 115 0.32 -12.82 -9.36
CA ILE A 115 -0.52 -12.60 -10.54
C ILE A 115 0.15 -11.50 -11.37
N LEU A 116 0.45 -11.78 -12.63
CA LEU A 116 1.06 -10.85 -13.58
C LEU A 116 0.21 -10.79 -14.86
N VAL A 117 -0.37 -9.64 -15.15
CA VAL A 117 -0.83 -9.28 -16.50
C VAL A 117 0.29 -8.50 -17.17
N ASP A 118 0.74 -8.93 -18.35
CA ASP A 118 1.86 -8.32 -19.08
C ASP A 118 1.60 -8.39 -20.60
N ALA A 119 1.72 -7.26 -21.28
CA ALA A 119 1.48 -7.13 -22.72
C ALA A 119 0.12 -7.73 -23.19
N SER A 120 -0.97 -7.31 -22.56
CA SER A 120 -2.35 -7.74 -22.86
C SER A 120 -3.14 -6.66 -23.61
N PRO A 121 -2.87 -6.39 -24.91
CA PRO A 121 -3.45 -5.25 -25.64
C PRO A 121 -4.95 -5.37 -25.92
N ALA A 122 -5.53 -6.57 -25.80
CA ALA A 122 -6.94 -6.84 -26.06
C ALA A 122 -7.80 -7.03 -24.79
N LEU A 123 -7.18 -7.13 -23.60
CA LEU A 123 -7.89 -7.42 -22.36
C LEU A 123 -8.58 -6.15 -21.84
N THR A 124 -9.92 -6.13 -21.84
CA THR A 124 -10.70 -4.97 -21.41
C THR A 124 -11.11 -4.99 -19.93
N VAL A 125 -11.26 -6.18 -19.34
CA VAL A 125 -11.66 -6.38 -17.94
C VAL A 125 -10.92 -7.58 -17.36
N LEU A 126 -10.47 -7.46 -16.11
CA LEU A 126 -10.03 -8.59 -15.29
C LEU A 126 -10.90 -8.71 -14.04
N GLU A 127 -11.66 -9.79 -13.95
CA GLU A 127 -12.58 -10.09 -12.84
C GLU A 127 -12.18 -11.40 -12.15
N LEU A 128 -11.83 -11.29 -10.86
CA LEU A 128 -11.36 -12.38 -9.99
C LEU A 128 -12.24 -12.44 -8.72
N PRO A 129 -13.53 -12.77 -8.85
CA PRO A 129 -14.53 -12.52 -7.81
C PRO A 129 -14.37 -13.37 -6.54
N ALA A 130 -13.73 -14.54 -6.65
CA ALA A 130 -13.46 -15.46 -5.54
C ALA A 130 -12.08 -15.25 -4.89
N LEU A 131 -11.21 -14.41 -5.47
CA LEU A 131 -9.81 -14.29 -5.05
C LEU A 131 -9.72 -13.59 -3.69
N THR A 132 -9.14 -14.25 -2.69
CA THR A 132 -8.97 -13.72 -1.33
C THR A 132 -7.52 -13.35 -1.01
N GLN A 133 -6.54 -13.96 -1.69
CA GLN A 133 -5.11 -13.74 -1.42
C GLN A 133 -4.20 -13.87 -2.65
N VAL A 134 -3.12 -13.09 -2.67
CA VAL A 134 -1.99 -13.25 -3.59
C VAL A 134 -0.70 -13.40 -2.78
N GLY A 135 -0.03 -14.54 -2.93
CA GLY A 135 1.14 -14.94 -2.13
C GLY A 135 2.43 -14.19 -2.46
N ARG A 136 2.44 -13.38 -3.53
CA ARG A 136 3.48 -12.41 -3.87
C ARG A 136 2.85 -11.11 -4.40
N ASN A 137 3.10 -10.74 -5.65
CA ASN A 137 2.68 -9.47 -6.25
C ASN A 137 1.37 -9.63 -7.05
N LEU A 138 0.55 -8.59 -7.09
CA LEU A 138 -0.48 -8.39 -8.13
C LEU A 138 0.02 -7.28 -9.05
N ALA A 139 0.44 -7.65 -10.26
CA ALA A 139 0.98 -6.75 -11.27
C ALA A 139 0.09 -6.71 -12.52
N VAL A 140 -0.19 -5.52 -13.03
CA VAL A 140 -0.79 -5.27 -14.33
C VAL A 140 0.07 -4.27 -15.08
N LEU A 141 0.70 -4.72 -16.15
CA LEU A 141 1.65 -3.97 -16.96
C LEU A 141 1.16 -3.96 -18.42
N ASP A 142 1.21 -2.79 -19.07
CA ASP A 142 1.00 -2.67 -20.51
C ASP A 142 -0.30 -3.34 -21.01
N ALA A 143 -1.41 -3.05 -20.30
CA ALA A 143 -2.76 -3.48 -20.63
C ALA A 143 -3.60 -2.28 -21.14
N PRO A 144 -3.30 -1.70 -22.33
CA PRO A 144 -3.85 -0.41 -22.77
C PRO A 144 -5.36 -0.40 -23.03
N ALA A 145 -5.99 -1.57 -23.19
CA ALA A 145 -7.44 -1.70 -23.35
C ALA A 145 -8.21 -1.88 -22.03
N LEU A 146 -7.51 -2.12 -20.91
CA LEU A 146 -8.11 -2.47 -19.63
C LEU A 146 -8.82 -1.27 -19.01
N THR A 147 -10.13 -1.41 -18.75
CA THR A 147 -10.95 -0.37 -18.10
C THR A 147 -11.28 -0.68 -16.65
N ARG A 148 -11.29 -1.97 -16.27
CA ARG A 148 -11.69 -2.45 -14.94
C ARG A 148 -10.81 -3.59 -14.43
N LEU A 149 -10.33 -3.46 -13.20
CA LEU A 149 -9.75 -4.53 -12.39
C LEU A 149 -10.64 -4.74 -11.16
N SER A 150 -11.22 -5.94 -11.00
CA SER A 150 -12.12 -6.24 -9.89
C SER A 150 -11.78 -7.58 -9.22
N ALA A 151 -11.46 -7.52 -7.93
CA ALA A 151 -11.26 -8.67 -7.04
C ALA A 151 -11.81 -8.29 -5.65
N PRO A 152 -13.14 -8.15 -5.51
CA PRO A 152 -13.77 -7.51 -4.35
C PRO A 152 -13.62 -8.30 -3.05
N ALA A 153 -13.21 -9.58 -3.13
CA ALA A 153 -12.90 -10.45 -2.00
C ALA A 153 -11.41 -10.46 -1.59
N LEU A 154 -10.53 -9.81 -2.36
CA LEU A 154 -9.07 -9.85 -2.14
C LEU A 154 -8.71 -9.10 -0.88
N ALA A 155 -8.35 -9.83 0.18
CA ALA A 155 -8.05 -9.26 1.49
C ALA A 155 -6.57 -8.87 1.63
N HIS A 156 -5.66 -9.65 1.03
CA HIS A 156 -4.21 -9.51 1.24
C HIS A 156 -3.40 -9.74 -0.04
N ILE A 157 -2.44 -8.86 -0.30
CA ILE A 157 -1.35 -9.05 -1.26
C ILE A 157 -0.06 -9.13 -0.43
N ALA A 158 0.71 -10.21 -0.56
CA ALA A 158 1.85 -10.47 0.33
C ALA A 158 3.08 -9.61 0.04
N SER A 159 3.21 -9.11 -1.19
CA SER A 159 4.23 -8.15 -1.62
C SER A 159 3.58 -6.96 -2.34
N ASP A 160 3.91 -6.68 -3.61
CA ASP A 160 3.50 -5.42 -4.27
C ASP A 160 2.13 -5.48 -4.98
N LEU A 161 1.42 -4.36 -4.98
CA LEU A 161 0.37 -4.05 -5.96
C LEU A 161 0.92 -3.04 -6.98
N ARG A 162 1.09 -3.45 -8.25
CA ARG A 162 1.61 -2.56 -9.31
C ARG A 162 0.67 -2.50 -10.51
N LEU A 163 0.13 -1.33 -10.81
CA LEU A 163 -0.74 -1.07 -11.97
C LEU A 163 -0.08 0.02 -12.83
N GLU A 164 0.34 -0.35 -14.04
CA GLU A 164 1.29 0.42 -14.85
C GLU A 164 0.87 0.46 -16.34
N ARG A 165 1.02 1.62 -17.00
CA ARG A 165 0.76 1.82 -18.45
C ARG A 165 -0.59 1.24 -18.93
N SER A 166 -1.64 1.47 -18.15
CA SER A 166 -3.00 1.04 -18.45
C SER A 166 -3.94 2.25 -18.57
N PRO A 167 -3.78 3.11 -19.60
CA PRO A 167 -4.35 4.45 -19.64
C PRO A 167 -5.88 4.55 -19.70
N LEU A 168 -6.60 3.45 -19.94
CA LEU A 168 -8.07 3.40 -19.90
C LEU A 168 -8.62 2.87 -18.57
N LEU A 169 -7.77 2.48 -17.61
CA LEU A 169 -8.17 1.90 -16.33
C LEU A 169 -8.80 2.94 -15.42
N SER A 170 -10.13 3.05 -15.46
CA SER A 170 -10.91 3.97 -14.64
C SER A 170 -11.41 3.37 -13.33
N THR A 171 -11.36 2.04 -13.19
CA THR A 171 -12.07 1.33 -12.11
C THR A 171 -11.21 0.22 -11.51
N ILE A 172 -10.90 0.39 -10.23
CA ILE A 172 -10.29 -0.61 -9.36
C ILE A 172 -11.34 -0.99 -8.31
N GLU A 173 -11.52 -2.29 -8.06
CA GLU A 173 -12.47 -2.81 -7.07
C GLU A 173 -11.79 -3.89 -6.22
N LEU A 174 -10.98 -3.47 -5.26
CA LEU A 174 -10.29 -4.32 -4.29
C LEU A 174 -10.85 -4.02 -2.88
N THR A 175 -12.19 -3.99 -2.78
CA THR A 175 -12.93 -3.41 -1.64
C THR A 175 -12.78 -4.15 -0.31
N ALA A 176 -12.13 -5.31 -0.29
CA ALA A 176 -11.76 -6.05 0.92
C ALA A 176 -10.27 -5.93 1.28
N LEU A 177 -9.45 -5.28 0.45
CA LEU A 177 -7.99 -5.26 0.57
C LEU A 177 -7.60 -4.48 1.82
N ASP A 178 -7.14 -5.21 2.83
CA ASP A 178 -6.83 -4.73 4.18
C ASP A 178 -5.36 -4.32 4.30
N ARG A 179 -4.48 -5.06 3.62
CA ARG A 179 -3.02 -4.86 3.63
C ARG A 179 -2.36 -5.23 2.31
N VAL A 180 -1.37 -4.42 1.92
CA VAL A 180 -0.35 -4.74 0.91
C VAL A 180 0.99 -4.89 1.63
N GLY A 181 1.65 -6.03 1.46
CA GLY A 181 2.81 -6.42 2.28
C GLY A 181 4.10 -5.69 1.95
N ASP A 182 4.25 -5.15 0.72
CA ASP A 182 5.38 -4.29 0.35
C ASP A 182 4.90 -2.91 -0.15
N THR A 183 4.82 -2.69 -1.47
CA THR A 183 4.57 -1.37 -2.08
C THR A 183 3.26 -1.33 -2.87
N ILE A 184 2.57 -0.18 -2.89
CA ILE A 184 1.56 0.12 -3.91
C ILE A 184 2.14 1.10 -4.93
N SER A 185 2.08 0.75 -6.21
CA SER A 185 2.54 1.55 -7.34
C SER A 185 1.45 1.67 -8.39
N LEU A 186 0.93 2.88 -8.58
CA LEU A 186 -0.04 3.26 -9.61
C LEU A 186 0.68 4.22 -10.56
N SER A 187 0.79 3.91 -11.85
CA SER A 187 1.60 4.70 -12.79
C SER A 187 1.05 4.68 -14.22
N ASP A 188 1.02 5.86 -14.86
CA ASP A 188 0.47 6.07 -16.21
C ASP A 188 -1.01 5.60 -16.32
N LEU A 189 -1.84 6.03 -15.36
CA LEU A 189 -3.28 5.71 -15.28
C LEU A 189 -4.16 6.98 -15.38
N PRO A 190 -4.10 7.78 -16.46
CA PRO A 190 -4.85 9.04 -16.59
C PRO A 190 -6.39 8.91 -16.53
N ALA A 191 -6.95 7.71 -16.71
CA ALA A 191 -8.39 7.46 -16.53
C ALA A 191 -8.80 7.18 -15.05
N LEU A 192 -7.84 6.92 -14.15
CA LEU A 192 -8.13 6.60 -12.75
C LEU A 192 -8.36 7.89 -11.95
N THR A 193 -9.62 8.23 -11.67
CA THR A 193 -10.00 9.50 -11.02
C THR A 193 -10.28 9.39 -9.52
N THR A 194 -10.29 8.20 -8.94
CA THR A 194 -10.48 7.95 -7.50
C THR A 194 -9.69 6.73 -7.01
N LEU A 195 -9.44 6.67 -5.70
CA LEU A 195 -8.91 5.51 -4.98
C LEU A 195 -9.98 4.77 -4.13
N ASP A 196 -11.28 5.08 -4.26
CA ASP A 196 -12.38 4.46 -3.49
C ASP A 196 -12.36 2.92 -3.51
N GLY A 197 -11.86 2.32 -4.60
CA GLY A 197 -11.64 0.89 -4.75
C GLY A 197 -10.65 0.24 -3.77
N LEU A 198 -9.89 1.07 -3.04
CA LEU A 198 -8.91 0.71 -2.01
C LEU A 198 -9.35 1.19 -0.61
N SER A 199 -10.60 1.66 -0.44
CA SER A 199 -11.09 2.33 0.79
C SER A 199 -11.02 1.49 2.08
N ALA A 200 -10.86 0.16 1.99
CA ALA A 200 -10.66 -0.74 3.13
C ALA A 200 -9.20 -0.84 3.62
N LEU A 201 -8.24 -0.38 2.81
CA LEU A 201 -6.79 -0.54 3.04
C LEU A 201 -6.34 0.16 4.32
N ARG A 202 -5.65 -0.57 5.21
CA ARG A 202 -5.14 -0.05 6.48
C ARG A 202 -3.62 0.04 6.57
N ASP A 203 -2.90 -0.84 5.88
CA ASP A 203 -1.46 -1.00 6.05
C ASP A 203 -0.74 -1.22 4.71
N VAL A 204 0.34 -0.45 4.49
CA VAL A 204 1.26 -0.54 3.35
C VAL A 204 2.68 -0.36 3.87
N GLU A 205 3.52 -1.39 3.74
CA GLU A 205 4.76 -1.46 4.51
C GLU A 205 5.86 -0.51 4.00
N TRP A 206 6.04 -0.38 2.67
CA TRP A 206 7.12 0.43 2.07
C TRP A 206 6.67 1.67 1.28
N GLY A 207 5.37 1.94 1.18
CA GLY A 207 4.84 3.19 0.64
C GLY A 207 3.83 3.07 -0.50
N LEU A 208 3.22 4.21 -0.85
CA LEU A 208 2.20 4.39 -1.87
C LEU A 208 2.67 5.43 -2.90
N TYR A 209 2.94 4.95 -4.12
CA TYR A 209 3.40 5.77 -5.24
C TYR A 209 2.27 5.89 -6.25
N VAL A 210 1.82 7.11 -6.53
CA VAL A 210 0.75 7.44 -7.47
C VAL A 210 1.27 8.47 -8.46
N ASN A 211 1.49 8.04 -9.70
CA ASN A 211 2.17 8.83 -10.72
C ASN A 211 1.34 8.93 -12.02
N GLY A 212 1.20 10.14 -12.57
CA GLY A 212 0.55 10.34 -13.87
C GLY A 212 -0.90 9.82 -13.93
N THR A 213 -1.68 10.03 -12.86
CA THR A 213 -3.08 9.57 -12.77
C THR A 213 -4.09 10.70 -12.94
N GLY A 214 -5.34 10.33 -13.19
CA GLY A 214 -6.48 11.26 -13.29
C GLY A 214 -7.08 11.68 -11.95
N LEU A 215 -6.45 11.37 -10.80
CA LEU A 215 -7.00 11.69 -9.49
C LEU A 215 -7.28 13.19 -9.35
N VAL A 216 -8.52 13.53 -8.98
CA VAL A 216 -8.90 14.89 -8.55
C VAL A 216 -8.68 15.06 -7.05
N VAL A 217 -8.85 13.96 -6.30
CA VAL A 217 -8.64 13.90 -4.85
C VAL A 217 -7.85 12.63 -4.53
N ALA A 218 -6.73 12.78 -3.81
CA ALA A 218 -6.04 11.66 -3.20
C ALA A 218 -6.59 11.42 -1.80
N SER A 219 -7.21 10.26 -1.57
CA SER A 219 -7.85 9.90 -0.30
C SER A 219 -7.88 8.39 -0.06
N LEU A 220 -7.62 7.95 1.17
CA LEU A 220 -7.71 6.55 1.62
C LEU A 220 -8.24 6.50 3.07
N PRO A 221 -9.57 6.50 3.28
CA PRO A 221 -10.15 6.72 4.61
C PRO A 221 -9.94 5.56 5.60
N GLY A 222 -9.53 4.38 5.12
CA GLY A 222 -9.14 3.24 5.94
C GLY A 222 -7.70 3.29 6.47
N LEU A 223 -6.82 4.10 5.88
CA LEU A 223 -5.38 3.94 6.01
C LEU A 223 -4.86 4.36 7.39
N GLU A 224 -4.21 3.41 8.08
CA GLU A 224 -3.70 3.56 9.44
C GLU A 224 -2.17 3.63 9.51
N ARG A 225 -1.46 2.94 8.60
CA ARG A 225 0.01 2.85 8.57
C ARG A 225 0.54 3.00 7.14
N MET A 226 1.60 3.78 6.98
CA MET A 226 2.44 3.78 5.79
C MET A 226 3.91 3.92 6.20
N GLY A 227 4.67 2.81 6.15
CA GLY A 227 6.09 2.78 6.58
C GLY A 227 7.07 3.43 5.60
N GLY A 228 6.56 4.02 4.52
CA GLY A 228 7.33 4.70 3.47
C GLY A 228 6.59 5.93 2.93
N PRO A 229 6.93 6.41 1.72
CA PRO A 229 6.36 7.63 1.16
C PRO A 229 4.92 7.49 0.67
N LEU A 230 4.11 8.51 0.95
CA LEU A 230 2.96 8.90 0.13
C LEU A 230 3.48 9.83 -0.97
N ALA A 231 3.76 9.26 -2.14
CA ALA A 231 4.35 9.96 -3.28
C ALA A 231 3.31 10.19 -4.39
N LEU A 232 2.85 11.43 -4.53
CA LEU A 232 1.89 11.89 -5.53
C LEU A 232 2.62 12.75 -6.58
N VAL A 233 2.98 12.17 -7.72
CA VAL A 233 3.83 12.81 -8.74
C VAL A 233 3.09 12.98 -10.07
N GLY A 234 3.19 14.15 -10.72
CA GLY A 234 2.67 14.37 -12.08
C GLY A 234 1.16 14.16 -12.24
N ASN A 235 0.40 14.19 -11.14
CA ASN A 235 -1.04 13.98 -11.15
C ASN A 235 -1.73 15.29 -11.53
N ALA A 236 -1.72 15.60 -12.84
CA ALA A 236 -2.08 16.91 -13.36
C ALA A 236 -3.51 17.40 -13.02
N SER A 237 -4.41 16.48 -12.66
CA SER A 237 -5.79 16.78 -12.26
C SER A 237 -5.98 16.93 -10.74
N LEU A 238 -4.95 16.69 -9.93
CA LEU A 238 -5.06 16.63 -8.47
C LEU A 238 -5.32 18.01 -7.89
N GLU A 239 -6.54 18.22 -7.38
CA GLU A 239 -6.94 19.46 -6.73
C GLU A 239 -6.61 19.46 -5.23
N ARG A 240 -6.73 18.30 -4.56
CA ARG A 240 -6.65 18.20 -3.10
C ARG A 240 -6.09 16.85 -2.62
N VAL A 241 -5.32 16.87 -1.53
CA VAL A 241 -4.95 15.69 -0.74
C VAL A 241 -5.73 15.74 0.57
N GLU A 242 -6.60 14.76 0.83
CA GLU A 242 -7.48 14.76 2.01
C GLU A 242 -7.94 13.36 2.42
N GLY A 243 -8.60 13.24 3.57
CA GLY A 243 -9.29 12.00 3.95
C GLY A 243 -8.33 10.85 4.26
N PHE A 244 -7.34 11.15 5.10
CA PHE A 244 -6.51 10.16 5.80
C PHE A 244 -6.78 10.19 7.33
N PRO A 245 -8.05 10.22 7.80
CA PRO A 245 -8.43 10.52 9.20
C PRO A 245 -8.05 9.44 10.22
N ARG A 246 -7.34 8.39 9.78
CA ARG A 246 -6.87 7.27 10.59
C ARG A 246 -5.35 7.10 10.59
N SER A 247 -4.63 7.87 9.77
CA SER A 247 -3.19 7.74 9.59
C SER A 247 -2.45 7.96 10.91
N ARG A 248 -1.51 7.07 11.26
CA ARG A 248 -0.64 7.23 12.43
C ARG A 248 0.80 7.56 12.07
N GLU A 249 1.22 7.14 10.88
CA GLU A 249 2.60 7.12 10.45
C GLU A 249 2.62 7.27 8.91
N ILE A 250 3.29 8.31 8.42
CA ILE A 250 3.61 8.56 7.00
C ILE A 250 5.09 8.98 6.98
N ALA A 251 5.98 8.14 6.44
CA ALA A 251 7.42 8.44 6.50
C ALA A 251 7.82 9.64 5.63
N GLU A 252 7.15 9.85 4.49
CA GLU A 252 7.37 11.00 3.63
C GLU A 252 6.04 11.39 2.96
N LEU A 253 5.65 12.66 3.04
CA LEU A 253 4.64 13.22 2.15
C LEU A 253 5.35 13.94 1.01
N ARG A 254 5.31 13.35 -0.18
CA ARG A 254 5.88 13.92 -1.40
C ARG A 254 4.77 14.24 -2.39
N VAL A 255 4.59 15.51 -2.71
CA VAL A 255 3.73 15.97 -3.81
C VAL A 255 4.58 16.75 -4.80
N ASN A 256 4.46 16.39 -6.08
CA ASN A 256 5.25 16.93 -7.17
C ASN A 256 4.38 17.12 -8.41
N ASP A 257 4.59 18.22 -9.13
CA ASP A 257 4.02 18.46 -10.47
C ASP A 257 2.47 18.35 -10.49
N ALA A 258 1.80 18.87 -9.45
CA ALA A 258 0.33 18.94 -9.35
C ALA A 258 -0.18 20.39 -9.56
N PRO A 259 -0.24 20.91 -10.81
CA PRO A 259 -0.56 22.30 -11.12
C PRO A 259 -1.99 22.77 -10.79
N HIS A 260 -2.85 21.87 -10.32
CA HIS A 260 -4.20 22.19 -9.85
C HIS A 260 -4.38 22.01 -8.34
N LEU A 261 -3.34 21.59 -7.62
CA LEU A 261 -3.39 21.37 -6.18
C LEU A 261 -3.60 22.68 -5.45
N THR A 262 -4.61 22.74 -4.58
CA THR A 262 -4.99 23.94 -3.81
C THR A 262 -4.82 23.76 -2.31
N SER A 263 -5.04 22.54 -1.80
CA SER A 263 -4.92 22.19 -0.38
C SER A 263 -4.40 20.79 -0.12
N ILE A 264 -3.57 20.66 0.91
CA ILE A 264 -3.15 19.39 1.53
C ILE A 264 -3.67 19.37 2.97
N GLY A 265 -4.26 18.26 3.42
CA GLY A 265 -4.62 18.08 4.83
C GLY A 265 -5.46 16.83 5.11
N GLY A 266 -6.34 16.90 6.11
CA GLY A 266 -7.28 15.81 6.43
C GLY A 266 -6.63 14.52 6.96
N PHE A 267 -5.42 14.62 7.49
CA PHE A 267 -4.73 13.58 8.27
C PHE A 267 -5.30 13.47 9.70
N ALA A 268 -4.88 12.48 10.49
CA ALA A 268 -5.28 12.42 11.90
C ALA A 268 -4.45 13.40 12.75
N PRO A 269 -4.98 13.98 13.85
CA PRO A 269 -4.24 14.96 14.66
C PRO A 269 -2.94 14.45 15.31
N ASP A 270 -2.78 13.13 15.39
CA ASP A 270 -1.61 12.44 15.96
C ASP A 270 -0.79 11.68 14.88
N THR A 271 -0.95 12.00 13.59
CA THR A 271 -0.14 11.39 12.51
C THR A 271 1.30 11.91 12.58
N TRP A 272 2.27 11.00 12.72
CA TRP A 272 3.67 11.32 12.52
C TRP A 272 3.99 11.46 11.02
N LEU A 273 4.62 12.58 10.67
CA LEU A 273 5.17 12.89 9.35
C LEU A 273 6.64 13.23 9.50
N TRP A 274 7.53 12.49 8.84
CA TRP A 274 8.99 12.62 9.04
C TRP A 274 9.67 13.48 7.96
N ASP A 275 9.33 13.28 6.69
CA ASP A 275 9.72 14.13 5.55
C ASP A 275 8.49 14.82 4.91
N LEU A 276 8.65 16.08 4.52
CA LEU A 276 7.72 16.83 3.68
C LEU A 276 8.44 17.38 2.45
N ARG A 277 7.96 17.02 1.25
CA ARG A 277 8.49 17.49 -0.04
C ARG A 277 7.35 17.95 -0.94
N LEU A 278 7.22 19.26 -1.18
CA LEU A 278 6.18 19.86 -2.01
C LEU A 278 6.86 20.66 -3.13
N LYS A 279 6.53 20.39 -4.38
CA LYS A 279 7.35 20.83 -5.51
C LYS A 279 6.56 21.03 -6.81
N ASP A 280 6.75 22.20 -7.42
CA ASP A 280 6.15 22.54 -8.73
C ASP A 280 4.59 22.46 -8.67
N ASP A 281 4.02 22.83 -7.51
CA ASP A 281 2.59 22.84 -7.18
C ASP A 281 2.05 24.29 -7.06
N PRO A 282 2.01 25.07 -8.16
CA PRO A 282 1.90 26.54 -8.13
C PRO A 282 0.59 27.13 -7.57
N LEU A 283 -0.45 26.31 -7.37
CA LEU A 283 -1.74 26.75 -6.79
C LEU A 283 -1.90 26.39 -5.30
N LEU A 284 -0.94 25.67 -4.70
CA LEU A 284 -1.03 25.22 -3.32
C LEU A 284 -1.01 26.41 -2.36
N SER A 285 -2.08 26.59 -1.60
CA SER A 285 -2.31 27.76 -0.75
C SER A 285 -2.63 27.41 0.70
N ALA A 286 -3.04 26.17 0.96
CA ALA A 286 -3.44 25.68 2.29
C ALA A 286 -2.73 24.35 2.62
N LEU A 287 -2.09 24.31 3.78
CA LEU A 287 -1.39 23.14 4.30
C LEU A 287 -1.85 22.90 5.74
N ASP A 288 -2.81 21.98 5.91
CA ASP A 288 -3.45 21.59 7.16
C ASP A 288 -2.83 20.29 7.66
N LEU A 289 -1.59 20.38 8.16
CA LEU A 289 -0.86 19.26 8.74
C LEU A 289 -1.20 19.06 10.22
N PRO A 290 -1.08 17.82 10.75
CA PRO A 290 -1.29 17.56 12.16
C PRO A 290 -0.40 18.43 13.05
N ALA A 291 -0.96 19.07 14.08
CA ALA A 291 -0.23 19.98 14.96
C ALA A 291 0.82 19.31 15.89
N GLN A 292 1.13 18.03 15.66
CA GLN A 292 2.14 17.22 16.34
C GLN A 292 3.04 16.46 15.34
N THR A 293 3.19 16.95 14.10
CA THR A 293 4.14 16.38 13.14
C THR A 293 5.58 16.72 13.51
N ASP A 294 6.30 15.75 14.09
CA ASP A 294 7.75 15.80 14.28
C ASP A 294 8.49 15.64 12.92
N ILE A 295 8.44 16.66 12.05
CA ILE A 295 9.15 16.69 10.76
C ILE A 295 10.66 16.95 11.00
N VAL A 296 11.33 15.97 11.59
CA VAL A 296 12.76 15.96 11.93
C VAL A 296 13.65 15.55 10.74
N GLY A 297 13.06 15.01 9.67
CA GLY A 297 13.73 14.65 8.43
C GLY A 297 13.94 15.86 7.53
N VAL A 298 13.14 15.98 6.48
CA VAL A 298 13.30 17.01 5.46
C VAL A 298 12.09 17.92 5.34
N VAL A 299 12.35 19.22 5.21
CA VAL A 299 11.39 20.22 4.73
C VAL A 299 11.89 20.76 3.39
N GLU A 300 11.28 20.33 2.30
CA GLU A 300 11.53 20.80 0.93
C GLU A 300 10.27 21.41 0.34
N LEU A 301 10.27 22.74 0.16
CA LEU A 301 9.21 23.51 -0.48
C LEU A 301 9.82 24.24 -1.69
N GLU A 302 9.42 23.87 -2.92
CA GLU A 302 9.95 24.42 -4.17
C GLU A 302 8.83 24.86 -5.14
N HIS A 303 8.83 26.12 -5.57
CA HIS A 303 7.85 26.68 -6.52
C HIS A 303 6.40 26.48 -6.06
N VAL A 304 6.16 26.83 -4.79
CA VAL A 304 4.84 26.87 -4.13
C VAL A 304 4.49 28.32 -3.71
N PRO A 305 4.41 29.28 -4.67
CA PRO A 305 4.38 30.71 -4.39
C PRO A 305 3.09 31.23 -3.72
N LEU A 306 2.04 30.40 -3.60
CA LEU A 306 0.83 30.72 -2.85
C LEU A 306 0.82 30.15 -1.41
N LEU A 307 1.77 29.29 -1.05
CA LEU A 307 1.83 28.66 0.27
C LEU A 307 2.41 29.64 1.29
N ALA A 308 1.53 30.38 1.96
CA ALA A 308 1.88 31.37 2.98
C ALA A 308 1.97 30.80 4.41
N SER A 309 1.46 29.59 4.65
CA SER A 309 1.55 28.86 5.92
C SER A 309 2.78 27.95 5.98
N ALA A 310 3.51 28.02 7.09
CA ALA A 310 4.65 27.14 7.38
C ALA A 310 4.20 25.71 7.79
N PRO A 311 5.09 24.69 7.74
CA PRO A 311 4.70 23.28 7.82
C PRO A 311 4.51 22.71 9.24
N HIS A 312 4.24 23.56 10.25
CA HIS A 312 4.00 23.18 11.65
C HIS A 312 5.21 22.58 12.39
N VAL A 313 6.42 23.05 12.09
CA VAL A 313 7.68 22.57 12.72
C VAL A 313 8.11 23.35 13.97
N SER A 314 7.24 24.20 14.53
CA SER A 314 7.49 25.06 15.71
C SER A 314 8.00 24.39 17.00
N ALA A 315 8.00 23.06 17.10
CA ALA A 315 8.56 22.30 18.21
C ALA A 315 9.94 21.64 17.92
N VAL A 316 10.40 21.65 16.67
CA VAL A 316 11.53 20.84 16.20
C VAL A 316 12.88 21.57 16.37
N THR A 317 13.82 20.97 17.10
CA THR A 317 15.18 21.53 17.32
C THR A 317 16.19 21.14 16.25
N ASP A 318 16.03 19.95 15.64
CA ASP A 318 16.96 19.34 14.70
C ASP A 318 16.19 18.87 13.46
N ILE A 319 16.56 19.39 12.28
CA ILE A 319 16.02 18.94 10.98
C ILE A 319 17.19 18.45 10.11
N PHE A 320 17.03 17.37 9.35
CA PHE A 320 18.09 16.91 8.46
C PHE A 320 18.36 17.91 7.31
N ASN A 321 17.34 18.38 6.59
CA ASN A 321 17.52 19.33 5.47
C ASN A 321 16.36 20.33 5.38
N VAL A 322 16.65 21.62 5.18
CA VAL A 322 15.64 22.69 5.02
C VAL A 322 15.89 23.44 3.71
N ARG A 323 14.89 23.42 2.82
CA ARG A 323 14.95 24.05 1.51
C ARG A 323 13.62 24.73 1.19
N LEU A 324 13.67 26.05 1.07
CA LEU A 324 12.54 26.95 0.82
C LEU A 324 12.87 27.78 -0.42
N VAL A 325 12.22 27.49 -1.55
CA VAL A 325 12.44 28.20 -2.82
C VAL A 325 11.13 28.59 -3.48
N ASP A 326 11.00 29.86 -3.85
CA ASP A 326 9.79 30.42 -4.48
C ASP A 326 8.50 30.01 -3.73
N THR A 327 8.51 30.21 -2.41
CA THR A 327 7.38 29.97 -1.51
C THR A 327 6.61 31.25 -1.24
N GLY A 328 5.32 31.12 -0.88
CA GLY A 328 4.46 32.23 -0.46
C GLY A 328 4.72 32.74 0.98
N LEU A 329 5.69 32.16 1.70
CA LEU A 329 5.95 32.45 3.11
C LEU A 329 6.29 33.92 3.34
N VAL A 330 5.65 34.53 4.34
CA VAL A 330 5.91 35.91 4.80
C VAL A 330 6.88 35.96 5.99
N ASP A 331 7.08 34.82 6.65
CA ASP A 331 7.96 34.68 7.81
C ASP A 331 8.54 33.26 7.94
N LEU A 332 9.24 33.03 9.05
CA LEU A 332 9.86 31.76 9.44
C LEU A 332 9.64 31.52 10.95
N ASP A 333 8.52 32.01 11.50
CA ASP A 333 8.32 32.05 12.95
C ASP A 333 8.04 30.63 13.49
N ASP A 334 7.49 29.76 12.63
CA ASP A 334 7.41 28.29 12.81
C ASP A 334 8.78 27.57 12.83
N PHE A 335 9.88 28.25 12.46
CA PHE A 335 11.25 27.73 12.61
C PHE A 335 11.96 28.33 13.85
N GLU A 336 11.27 29.01 14.77
CA GLU A 336 11.91 29.65 15.93
C GLU A 336 12.63 28.64 16.86
N ALA A 337 12.07 27.44 17.06
CA ALA A 337 12.69 26.40 17.88
C ALA A 337 13.91 25.69 17.23
N LEU A 338 14.09 25.80 15.92
CA LEU A 338 15.14 25.11 15.17
C LEU A 338 16.53 25.57 15.65
N GLU A 339 17.33 24.69 16.23
CA GLU A 339 18.71 24.95 16.63
C GLU A 339 19.73 24.46 15.58
N ARG A 340 19.40 23.37 14.87
CA ARG A 340 20.36 22.58 14.08
C ARG A 340 19.78 22.12 12.74
N VAL A 341 20.55 22.27 11.66
CA VAL A 341 20.27 21.65 10.36
C VAL A 341 21.44 20.76 9.96
N LEU A 342 21.20 19.45 9.90
CA LEU A 342 22.29 18.47 9.79
C LEU A 342 22.96 18.44 8.40
N SER A 343 22.21 18.82 7.36
CA SER A 343 22.62 18.91 5.96
C SER A 343 22.58 20.38 5.50
N ASN A 344 21.74 20.77 4.52
CA ASN A 344 21.76 22.11 3.95
C ASN A 344 20.59 22.98 4.43
N LEU A 345 20.84 24.29 4.51
CA LEU A 345 19.83 25.32 4.73
C LEU A 345 19.79 26.24 3.50
N VAL A 346 18.72 26.15 2.71
CA VAL A 346 18.56 26.90 1.46
C VAL A 346 17.28 27.72 1.51
N ILE A 347 17.40 29.06 1.54
CA ILE A 347 16.26 30.00 1.56
C ILE A 347 16.44 30.98 0.41
N VAL A 348 15.85 30.68 -0.74
CA VAL A 348 16.22 31.29 -2.02
C VAL A 348 15.01 31.79 -2.82
N ASP A 349 15.11 33.02 -3.32
CA ASP A 349 14.18 33.61 -4.27
C ASP A 349 12.70 33.69 -3.77
N ASN A 350 12.48 33.66 -2.44
CA ASN A 350 11.15 33.76 -1.80
C ASN A 350 10.68 35.23 -1.71
N ALA A 351 9.86 35.67 -2.67
CA ALA A 351 9.54 37.09 -2.86
C ALA A 351 8.81 37.78 -1.69
N GLN A 352 8.03 37.06 -0.89
CA GLN A 352 7.27 37.62 0.24
C GLN A 352 8.03 37.57 1.59
N LEU A 353 9.09 36.76 1.69
CA LEU A 353 9.86 36.55 2.92
C LEU A 353 10.95 37.62 3.05
N PRO A 354 10.95 38.48 4.10
CA PRO A 354 12.00 39.48 4.26
C PRO A 354 13.38 38.84 4.41
N THR A 355 14.36 39.31 3.63
CA THR A 355 15.74 38.79 3.64
C THR A 355 16.35 38.87 5.04
N LEU A 356 15.96 39.85 5.86
CA LEU A 356 16.38 39.94 7.26
C LEU A 356 15.89 38.77 8.13
N LYS A 357 14.66 38.24 7.91
CA LYS A 357 14.19 37.02 8.62
C LYS A 357 14.98 35.80 8.18
N ALA A 358 15.18 35.63 6.87
CA ALA A 358 15.96 34.51 6.31
C ALA A 358 17.42 34.50 6.79
N VAL A 359 18.08 35.66 6.82
CA VAL A 359 19.45 35.79 7.35
C VAL A 359 19.49 35.60 8.86
N ALA A 360 18.49 36.05 9.62
CA ALA A 360 18.44 35.85 11.06
C ALA A 360 18.35 34.35 11.44
N LEU A 361 17.53 33.56 10.72
CA LEU A 361 17.50 32.10 10.89
C LEU A 361 18.86 31.48 10.54
N ALA A 362 19.41 31.83 9.39
CA ALA A 362 20.67 31.29 8.87
C ALA A 362 21.94 31.65 9.68
N VAL A 363 21.86 32.65 10.58
CA VAL A 363 22.93 33.01 11.53
C VAL A 363 22.69 32.38 12.92
N ARG A 364 21.45 31.99 13.25
CA ARG A 364 21.06 31.40 14.53
C ARG A 364 21.26 29.88 14.58
N VAL A 365 21.07 29.20 13.45
CA VAL A 365 21.10 27.73 13.31
C VAL A 365 22.51 27.21 13.04
N ASP A 366 22.90 26.10 13.70
CA ASP A 366 24.10 25.34 13.35
C ASP A 366 23.84 24.48 12.10
N VAL A 367 24.48 24.80 10.98
CA VAL A 367 24.29 24.12 9.68
C VAL A 367 25.51 23.25 9.35
N GLY A 368 25.31 21.93 9.27
CA GLY A 368 26.39 20.97 9.03
C GLY A 368 26.91 20.92 7.58
N GLY A 369 26.08 21.30 6.61
CA GLY A 369 26.38 21.34 5.18
C GLY A 369 26.54 22.76 4.64
N THR A 370 25.74 23.15 3.65
CA THR A 370 25.81 24.48 3.02
C THR A 370 24.62 25.36 3.39
N THR A 371 24.91 26.64 3.63
CA THR A 371 23.92 27.69 3.89
C THR A 371 23.83 28.63 2.69
N THR A 372 22.65 28.74 2.07
CA THR A 372 22.42 29.62 0.91
C THR A 372 21.20 30.49 1.14
N VAL A 373 21.41 31.81 1.28
CA VAL A 373 20.34 32.81 1.39
C VAL A 373 20.53 33.89 0.33
N ARG A 374 19.58 34.03 -0.60
CA ARG A 374 19.63 35.06 -1.66
C ARG A 374 18.24 35.29 -2.29
N GLY A 375 18.01 36.47 -2.87
CA GLY A 375 16.85 36.76 -3.72
C GLY A 375 15.48 36.82 -3.04
N ASN A 376 15.42 36.65 -1.72
CA ASN A 376 14.19 36.82 -0.96
C ASN A 376 13.76 38.31 -0.90
N GLY A 377 12.59 38.59 -0.34
CA GLY A 377 12.02 39.93 -0.21
C GLY A 377 12.90 40.95 0.54
N PRO A 378 12.58 42.26 0.43
CA PRO A 378 13.34 43.35 1.06
C PRO A 378 13.28 43.38 2.60
#